data_AF-A0A3G8R2P6-F1
#
_entry.id   AF-A0A3G8R2P6-F1
#
_cell.length_a   1.000
_cell.length_b   1.000
_cell.length_c   1.000
_cell.angle_alpha   90.00
_cell.angle_beta   90.00
_cell.angle_gamma   90.00
#
_symmetry.space_group_name_H-M   'P 1'
#
loop_
_entity.id
_entity.type
_entity.pdbx_description
1 polymer ?
#
loop_
_entity_poly.entity_id
_entity_poly.type
_entity_poly.pdbx_seq_one_letter_code
_entity_poly.pdbx_strand_id
1 'polypeptide(L)'
;MSYQDPNLQKPAASEEHPVFSEAPVFQPPVKLKHSGPGIASFIMSLVSLIGYIILAIMVINLMAHFSQYQTMNPEVVFQQTGTMLIPFIFLASLLLNCSGLVVGIIGIALKNRKKTFAITGLIINALIIVGFIALLAIGLSIPNSTADIYPSSVQSL
;
A
#
# COMPACT_ATOMS: atom_id res chain seq x y z
N MET A 1 36.78 33.80 -86.05
CA MET A 1 37.27 34.79 -85.05
C MET A 1 36.36 34.68 -83.84
N SER A 2 36.94 34.32 -82.70
CA SER A 2 36.28 34.25 -81.40
C SER A 2 35.80 35.63 -80.97
N TYR A 3 34.60 35.70 -80.40
CA TYR A 3 34.27 36.65 -79.34
C TYR A 3 33.38 35.91 -78.31
N GLN A 4 34.07 35.30 -77.34
CA GLN A 4 33.51 34.85 -76.06
C GLN A 4 33.00 36.09 -75.31
N ASP A 5 31.74 36.09 -74.88
CA ASP A 5 31.19 37.14 -74.02
C ASP A 5 31.69 36.91 -72.56
N PRO A 6 32.44 37.82 -71.93
CA PRO A 6 33.10 37.60 -70.63
C PRO A 6 32.19 37.65 -69.39
N ASN A 7 30.87 37.78 -69.54
CA ASN A 7 29.96 37.94 -68.40
C ASN A 7 29.37 36.62 -67.88
N LEU A 8 30.18 35.55 -67.94
CA LEU A 8 29.93 34.30 -67.23
C LEU A 8 30.68 34.26 -65.90
N GLN A 9 30.41 35.20 -64.99
CA GLN A 9 30.69 34.99 -63.55
C GLN A 9 30.01 36.09 -62.71
N LYS A 10 28.81 35.82 -62.19
CA LYS A 10 28.45 36.34 -60.87
C LYS A 10 28.02 35.13 -60.04
N PRO A 11 28.73 34.82 -58.95
CA PRO A 11 28.39 33.67 -58.13
C PRO A 11 26.94 33.81 -57.69
N ALA A 12 26.17 32.74 -57.82
CA ALA A 12 24.96 32.57 -57.05
C ALA A 12 25.39 32.78 -55.61
N ALA A 13 25.04 33.95 -55.06
CA ALA A 13 25.20 34.22 -53.65
C ALA A 13 24.50 33.05 -52.96
N SER A 14 25.28 32.26 -52.24
CA SER A 14 24.79 31.33 -51.26
C SER A 14 23.80 32.12 -50.39
N GLU A 15 22.52 31.97 -50.68
CA GLU A 15 21.46 32.30 -49.73
C GLU A 15 21.68 31.32 -48.57
N GLU A 16 22.58 31.70 -47.67
CA GLU A 16 22.59 31.22 -46.31
C GLU A 16 21.27 31.65 -45.71
N HIS A 17 20.21 30.87 -46.00
CA HIS A 17 19.07 30.84 -45.12
C HIS A 17 19.63 30.51 -43.74
N PRO A 18 19.49 31.40 -42.75
CA PRO A 18 19.87 31.04 -41.40
C PRO A 18 19.10 29.77 -41.09
N VAL A 19 19.86 28.69 -40.82
CA VAL A 19 19.31 27.46 -40.27
C VAL A 19 18.63 27.91 -38.99
N PHE A 20 17.31 28.11 -39.07
CA PHE A 20 16.49 28.40 -37.92
C PHE A 20 16.76 27.25 -36.96
N SER A 21 17.54 27.55 -35.93
CA SER A 21 17.76 26.66 -34.80
C SER A 21 16.38 26.14 -34.42
N GLU A 22 16.16 24.83 -34.59
CA GLU A 22 14.91 24.16 -34.25
C GLU A 22 14.55 24.62 -32.84
N ALA A 23 13.56 25.53 -32.75
CA ALA A 23 13.10 26.01 -31.47
C ALA A 23 12.74 24.78 -30.65
N PRO A 24 13.17 24.66 -29.37
CA PRO A 24 12.87 23.48 -28.57
C PRO A 24 11.38 23.24 -28.65
N VAL A 25 10.98 22.16 -29.34
CA VAL A 25 9.57 21.78 -29.46
C VAL A 25 9.14 21.51 -28.03
N PHE A 26 8.43 22.45 -27.42
CA PHE A 26 7.86 22.31 -26.09
C PHE A 26 6.85 21.17 -26.18
N GLN A 27 7.30 19.95 -25.90
CA GLN A 27 6.42 18.80 -25.81
C GLN A 27 5.56 19.05 -24.56
N PRO A 28 4.24 19.25 -24.69
CA PRO A 28 3.41 19.43 -23.53
C PRO A 28 3.55 18.20 -22.62
N PRO A 29 3.68 18.37 -21.29
CA PRO A 29 3.88 17.25 -20.38
C PRO A 29 2.77 16.23 -20.60
N VAL A 30 3.14 15.00 -20.98
CA VAL A 30 2.20 13.92 -21.24
C VAL A 30 1.39 13.70 -19.97
N LYS A 31 0.10 14.09 -19.97
CA LYS A 31 -0.80 13.89 -18.83
C LYS A 31 -1.07 12.41 -18.65
N LEU A 32 -0.25 11.74 -17.83
CA LEU A 32 -0.44 10.36 -17.45
C LEU A 32 -1.76 10.22 -16.66
N LYS A 33 -2.67 9.37 -17.13
CA LYS A 33 -3.90 9.04 -16.40
C LYS A 33 -3.60 8.20 -15.15
N HIS A 34 -4.48 8.25 -14.17
CA HIS A 34 -4.38 7.44 -12.96
C HIS A 34 -4.66 5.96 -13.28
N SER A 35 -4.00 5.06 -12.54
CA SER A 35 -4.20 3.62 -12.65
C SER A 35 -5.45 3.22 -11.86
N GLY A 36 -6.47 2.67 -12.53
CA GLY A 36 -7.66 2.11 -11.89
C GLY A 36 -7.32 1.06 -10.81
N PRO A 37 -6.44 0.08 -11.10
CA PRO A 37 -5.92 -0.83 -10.09
C PRO A 37 -5.25 -0.12 -8.91
N GLY A 38 -4.48 0.94 -9.16
CA GLY A 38 -3.84 1.71 -8.08
C GLY A 38 -4.84 2.39 -7.14
N ILE A 39 -5.96 2.89 -7.68
CA ILE A 39 -7.05 3.48 -6.87
C ILE A 39 -7.77 2.37 -6.09
N ALA A 40 -8.05 1.24 -6.73
CA ALA A 40 -8.69 0.10 -6.08
C ALA A 40 -7.85 -0.43 -4.90
N SER A 41 -6.53 -0.60 -5.06
CA SER A 41 -5.65 -1.03 -3.95
C SER A 41 -5.62 -0.04 -2.81
N PHE A 42 -5.68 1.27 -3.11
CA PHE A 42 -5.75 2.30 -2.09
C PHE A 42 -7.07 2.23 -1.31
N ILE A 43 -8.21 2.16 -2.00
CA ILE A 43 -9.51 2.05 -1.34
C ILE A 43 -9.60 0.76 -0.50
N MET A 44 -9.15 -0.38 -1.03
CA MET A 44 -9.11 -1.64 -0.28
C MET A 44 -8.25 -1.50 1.00
N SER A 45 -7.12 -0.80 0.92
CA SER A 45 -6.28 -0.54 2.09
C SER A 45 -7.02 0.27 3.16
N LEU A 46 -7.76 1.31 2.77
CA LEU A 46 -8.55 2.15 3.67
C LEU A 46 -9.67 1.36 4.35
N VAL A 47 -10.43 0.58 3.55
CA VAL A 47 -11.52 -0.25 4.10
C VAL A 47 -10.97 -1.31 5.05
N SER A 48 -9.87 -1.97 4.68
CA SER A 48 -9.22 -2.95 5.56
C SER A 48 -8.74 -2.31 6.86
N LEU A 49 -8.13 -1.13 6.79
CA LEU A 49 -7.62 -0.39 7.95
C LEU A 49 -8.76 -0.02 8.90
N ILE A 50 -9.90 0.45 8.39
CA ILE A 50 -11.08 0.74 9.21
C ILE A 50 -11.56 -0.54 9.91
N GLY A 51 -11.63 -1.67 9.19
CA GLY A 51 -12.01 -2.95 9.79
C GLY A 51 -11.07 -3.38 10.92
N TYR A 52 -9.76 -3.21 10.75
CA TYR A 52 -8.78 -3.48 11.82
C TYR A 52 -8.89 -2.52 13.01
N ILE A 53 -9.22 -1.25 12.80
CA ILE A 53 -9.48 -0.30 13.89
C ILE A 53 -10.71 -0.75 14.70
N ILE A 54 -11.80 -1.11 14.03
CA ILE A 54 -13.01 -1.65 14.68
C ILE A 54 -12.66 -2.90 15.48
N LEU A 55 -11.91 -3.83 14.88
CA LEU A 55 -11.45 -5.06 15.52
C LEU A 55 -10.63 -4.77 16.78
N ALA A 56 -9.68 -3.83 16.70
CA ALA A 56 -8.85 -3.43 17.84
C ALA A 56 -9.70 -2.87 18.98
N ILE A 57 -10.68 -2.02 18.68
CA ILE A 57 -11.61 -1.47 19.68
C ILE A 57 -12.41 -2.59 20.34
N MET A 58 -12.94 -3.55 19.57
CA MET A 58 -13.69 -4.69 20.13
C MET A 58 -12.82 -5.55 21.06
N VAL A 59 -11.59 -5.87 20.64
CA VAL A 59 -10.64 -6.66 21.43
C VAL A 59 -10.24 -5.92 22.72
N ILE A 60 -9.97 -4.62 22.64
CA ILE A 60 -9.65 -3.79 23.82
C ILE A 60 -10.82 -3.76 24.81
N ASN A 61 -12.05 -3.59 24.32
CA ASN A 61 -13.24 -3.63 25.18
C ASN A 61 -13.41 -4.99 25.86
N LEU A 62 -13.21 -6.09 25.12
CA LEU A 62 -13.27 -7.43 25.67
C LEU A 62 -12.24 -7.63 26.80
N MET A 63 -11.02 -7.14 26.59
CA MET A 63 -9.95 -7.22 27.60
C MET A 63 -10.22 -6.34 28.81
N ALA A 64 -10.73 -5.12 28.62
CA ALA A 64 -11.01 -4.17 29.69
C ALA A 64 -12.07 -4.68 30.68
N HIS A 65 -13.04 -5.45 30.18
CA HIS A 65 -14.15 -5.99 30.96
C HIS A 65 -14.04 -7.51 31.20
N PHE A 66 -12.87 -8.10 30.95
CA PHE A 66 -12.65 -9.54 30.97
C PHE A 66 -13.08 -10.21 32.29
N SER A 67 -12.73 -9.60 33.44
CA SER A 67 -13.10 -10.12 34.77
C SER A 67 -14.61 -10.14 35.01
N GLN A 68 -15.35 -9.18 34.46
CA GLN A 68 -16.81 -9.15 34.56
C GLN A 68 -17.42 -10.27 33.72
N TYR A 69 -16.94 -10.43 32.48
CA TYR A 69 -17.43 -11.45 31.57
C TYR A 69 -17.17 -12.88 32.03
N GLN A 70 -16.10 -13.14 32.78
CA GLN A 70 -15.82 -14.47 33.35
C GLN A 70 -16.88 -14.99 34.32
N THR A 71 -17.63 -14.08 34.95
CA THR A 71 -18.68 -14.42 35.94
C THR A 71 -20.08 -14.47 35.32
N MET A 72 -20.23 -14.03 34.08
CA MET A 72 -21.49 -13.99 33.37
C MET A 72 -21.72 -15.26 32.54
N ASN A 73 -22.98 -15.53 32.21
CA ASN A 73 -23.31 -16.61 31.27
C ASN A 73 -22.74 -16.29 29.88
N PRO A 74 -21.99 -17.21 29.24
CA PRO A 74 -21.37 -16.98 27.94
C PRO A 74 -22.36 -16.54 26.86
N GLU A 75 -23.59 -17.06 26.85
CA GLU A 75 -24.62 -16.68 25.88
C GLU A 75 -24.91 -15.16 25.94
N VAL A 76 -25.01 -14.62 27.16
CA VAL A 76 -25.27 -13.21 27.41
C VAL A 76 -24.06 -12.37 27.01
N VAL A 77 -22.85 -12.84 27.31
CA VAL A 77 -21.61 -12.17 26.92
C VAL A 77 -21.51 -12.07 25.39
N PHE A 78 -21.77 -13.15 24.65
CA PHE A 78 -21.72 -13.13 23.19
C PHE A 78 -22.71 -12.13 22.59
N GLN A 79 -23.91 -12.07 23.16
CA GLN A 79 -24.97 -11.18 22.68
C GLN A 79 -24.68 -9.69 22.99
N GLN A 80 -24.11 -9.39 24.16
CA GLN A 80 -23.80 -8.01 24.56
C GLN A 80 -22.52 -7.46 23.94
N THR A 81 -21.50 -8.29 23.76
CA THR A 81 -20.18 -7.85 23.26
C THR A 81 -20.05 -7.93 21.75
N GLY A 82 -20.94 -8.66 21.07
CA GLY A 82 -20.80 -8.94 19.64
C GLY A 82 -19.56 -9.77 19.31
N THR A 83 -18.99 -10.50 20.28
CA THR A 83 -17.75 -11.28 20.12
C THR A 83 -17.84 -12.28 18.96
N MET A 84 -19.04 -12.76 18.63
CA MET A 84 -19.26 -13.64 17.48
C MET A 84 -18.89 -13.00 16.13
N LEU A 85 -18.93 -11.67 16.00
CA LEU A 85 -18.59 -10.95 14.76
C LEU A 85 -17.09 -10.75 14.56
N ILE A 86 -16.30 -10.79 15.63
CA ILE A 86 -14.85 -10.58 15.62
C ILE A 86 -14.15 -11.46 14.56
N PRO A 87 -14.34 -12.80 14.51
CA PRO A 87 -13.67 -13.64 13.51
C PRO A 87 -14.09 -13.31 12.07
N PHE A 88 -15.34 -12.91 11.83
CA PHE A 88 -15.82 -12.54 10.50
C PHE A 88 -15.22 -11.22 10.02
N ILE A 89 -15.18 -10.21 10.90
CA ILE A 89 -14.55 -8.91 10.60
C ILE A 89 -13.06 -9.12 10.35
N PHE A 90 -12.39 -9.91 11.19
CA PHE A 90 -10.97 -10.24 11.01
C PHE A 90 -10.71 -10.91 9.65
N LEU A 91 -11.48 -11.94 9.31
CA LEU A 91 -11.30 -12.66 8.04
C LEU A 91 -11.60 -11.77 6.83
N ALA A 92 -12.65 -10.96 6.89
CA ALA A 92 -12.99 -10.02 5.83
C ALA A 92 -11.89 -8.96 5.62
N SER A 93 -11.38 -8.37 6.71
CA SER A 93 -10.26 -7.42 6.67
C SER A 93 -8.98 -8.05 6.13
N LEU A 94 -8.69 -9.30 6.51
CA LEU A 94 -7.54 -10.05 6.01
C LEU A 94 -7.62 -10.28 4.50
N LEU A 95 -8.77 -10.74 4.00
CA LEU A 95 -8.99 -10.97 2.57
C LEU A 95 -8.90 -9.67 1.76
N LEU A 96 -9.46 -8.57 2.27
CA LEU A 96 -9.35 -7.24 1.65
C LEU A 96 -7.90 -6.77 1.59
N ASN A 97 -7.13 -7.02 2.66
CA ASN A 97 -5.73 -6.62 2.74
C ASN A 97 -4.85 -7.41 1.76
N CYS A 98 -5.03 -8.74 1.67
CA CYS A 98 -4.38 -9.57 0.67
C CYS A 98 -4.76 -9.16 -0.77
N SER A 99 -6.05 -8.93 -1.02
CA SER A 99 -6.53 -8.48 -2.33
C SER A 99 -5.96 -7.10 -2.69
N GLY A 100 -5.93 -6.17 -1.73
CA GLY A 100 -5.36 -4.84 -1.87
C GLY A 100 -3.86 -4.86 -2.17
N LEU A 101 -3.11 -5.78 -1.55
CA LEU A 101 -1.69 -5.98 -1.82
C LEU A 101 -1.47 -6.43 -3.28
N VAL A 102 -2.18 -7.47 -3.73
CA VAL A 102 -2.06 -8.00 -5.10
C VAL A 102 -2.43 -6.93 -6.14
N VAL A 103 -3.57 -6.26 -5.95
CA VAL A 103 -4.02 -5.19 -6.84
C VAL A 103 -3.05 -4.00 -6.84
N GLY A 104 -2.40 -3.71 -5.71
CA GLY A 104 -1.37 -2.68 -5.59
C GLY A 104 -0.12 -3.00 -6.42
N ILE A 105 0.35 -4.25 -6.35
CA ILE A 105 1.47 -4.75 -7.17
C ILE A 105 1.12 -4.64 -8.66
N ILE A 106 -0.08 -5.08 -9.05
CA ILE A 106 -0.58 -4.94 -10.42
C ILE A 106 -0.61 -3.46 -10.82
N GLY A 107 -1.11 -2.58 -9.94
CA GLY A 107 -1.18 -1.14 -10.17
C GLY A 107 0.18 -0.47 -10.43
N ILE A 108 1.26 -1.00 -9.84
CA ILE A 108 2.65 -0.54 -10.09
C ILE A 108 3.19 -1.08 -11.41
N ALA A 109 2.83 -2.31 -11.78
CA ALA A 109 3.26 -2.96 -13.01
C ALA A 109 2.68 -2.31 -14.29
N LEU A 110 1.55 -1.60 -14.19
CA LEU A 110 0.96 -0.88 -15.32
C LEU A 110 1.89 0.24 -15.85
N LYS A 111 2.22 0.17 -17.15
CA LYS A 111 3.01 1.19 -17.86
C LYS A 111 2.14 2.40 -18.23
N ASN A 112 2.76 3.59 -18.33
CA ASN A 112 2.13 4.83 -18.78
C ASN A 112 0.93 5.32 -17.93
N ARG A 113 0.96 5.07 -16.61
CA ARG A 113 -0.04 5.56 -15.64
C ARG A 113 0.64 6.11 -14.39
N LYS A 114 -0.03 7.03 -13.69
CA LYS A 114 0.42 7.54 -12.39
C LYS A 114 0.36 6.44 -11.34
N LYS A 115 1.47 6.23 -10.62
CA LYS A 115 1.66 5.12 -9.67
C LYS A 115 1.48 5.50 -8.20
N THR A 116 1.25 6.78 -7.89
CA THR A 116 1.15 7.27 -6.50
C THR A 116 0.13 6.48 -5.67
N PHE A 117 -1.10 6.29 -6.18
CA PHE A 117 -2.13 5.53 -5.46
C PHE A 117 -1.79 4.05 -5.29
N ALA A 118 -1.17 3.43 -6.30
CA ALA A 118 -0.74 2.04 -6.22
C ALA A 118 0.36 1.86 -5.16
N ILE A 119 1.34 2.77 -5.12
CA ILE A 119 2.44 2.76 -4.15
C ILE A 119 1.91 3.01 -2.74
N THR A 120 1.09 4.04 -2.53
CA THR A 120 0.52 4.36 -1.22
C THR A 120 -0.35 3.21 -0.70
N GLY A 121 -1.25 2.68 -1.53
CA GLY A 121 -2.07 1.52 -1.16
C GLY A 121 -1.23 0.28 -0.85
N LEU A 122 -0.16 0.04 -1.62
CA LEU A 122 0.74 -1.08 -1.35
C LEU A 122 1.48 -0.91 -0.02
N ILE A 123 2.01 0.28 0.28
CA ILE A 123 2.73 0.56 1.53
C ILE A 123 1.80 0.35 2.73
N ILE A 124 0.57 0.85 2.68
CA ILE A 124 -0.40 0.69 3.78
C ILE A 124 -0.72 -0.79 3.99
N ASN A 125 -1.03 -1.55 2.93
CA ASN A 125 -1.30 -2.98 3.06
C ASN A 125 -0.08 -3.75 3.60
N ALA A 126 1.11 -3.48 3.06
CA ALA A 126 2.34 -4.14 3.50
C ALA A 126 2.64 -3.82 4.96
N LEU A 127 2.46 -2.57 5.40
CA LEU A 127 2.67 -2.17 6.79
C LEU A 127 1.71 -2.91 7.74
N ILE A 128 0.44 -3.07 7.34
CA ILE A 128 -0.55 -3.83 8.11
C ILE A 128 -0.11 -5.30 8.26
N ILE A 129 0.33 -5.95 7.17
CA ILE A 129 0.80 -7.34 7.21
C ILE A 129 2.03 -7.47 8.11
N VAL A 130 3.02 -6.58 7.95
CA VAL A 130 4.25 -6.58 8.76
C VAL A 130 3.90 -6.38 10.24
N GLY A 131 3.02 -5.43 10.56
CA GLY A 131 2.53 -5.20 11.91
C GLY A 131 1.84 -6.42 12.50
N PHE A 132 1.03 -7.12 11.70
CA PHE A 132 0.36 -8.35 12.14
C PHE A 132 1.35 -9.47 12.42
N ILE A 133 2.33 -9.70 11.54
CA ILE A 133 3.41 -10.68 11.75
C ILE A 133 4.21 -10.35 13.02
N ALA A 134 4.55 -9.07 13.24
CA ALA A 134 5.25 -8.64 14.44
C ALA A 134 4.44 -8.88 15.72
N LEU A 135 3.13 -8.57 15.71
CA LEU A 135 2.24 -8.85 16.83
C LEU A 135 2.12 -10.35 17.13
N LEU A 136 2.00 -11.19 16.09
CA LEU A 136 2.00 -12.64 16.26
C LEU A 136 3.32 -13.14 16.84
N ALA A 137 4.45 -12.65 16.34
CA ALA A 137 5.77 -13.02 16.85
C ALA A 137 5.92 -12.65 18.34
N ILE A 138 5.46 -11.46 18.74
CA ILE A 138 5.43 -11.04 20.14
C ILE A 138 4.54 -11.98 20.96
N GLY A 139 3.32 -12.26 20.49
CA GLY A 139 2.39 -13.15 21.19
C GLY A 139 2.95 -14.56 21.39
N LEU A 140 3.64 -15.11 20.39
CA LEU A 140 4.31 -16.41 20.48
C LEU A 140 5.57 -16.39 21.35
N SER A 141 6.21 -15.23 21.50
CA SER A 141 7.42 -15.09 22.33
C SER A 141 7.13 -14.99 23.83
N ILE A 142 5.88 -14.73 24.23
CA ILE A 142 5.48 -14.71 25.64
C ILE A 142 5.65 -16.14 26.19
N PRO A 143 6.54 -16.38 27.17
CA PRO A 143 6.79 -17.72 27.67
C PRO A 143 5.54 -18.30 28.32
N ASN A 144 5.12 -19.46 27.83
CA ASN A 144 3.97 -20.21 28.35
C ASN A 144 4.29 -20.89 29.70
N SER A 145 5.56 -20.91 30.08
CA SER A 145 6.09 -21.66 31.22
C SER A 145 6.31 -20.75 32.42
N THR A 146 5.45 -20.91 33.43
CA THR A 146 5.74 -20.52 34.82
C THR A 146 7.01 -21.20 35.36
N ALA A 147 7.54 -22.23 34.67
CA ALA A 147 8.78 -22.94 34.99
C ALA A 147 10.08 -22.17 34.68
N ASP A 148 10.06 -21.16 33.80
CA ASP A 148 11.25 -20.35 33.49
C ASP A 148 11.36 -19.10 34.40
N ILE A 149 10.29 -18.77 35.11
CA ILE A 149 10.18 -17.57 35.97
C ILE A 149 10.60 -17.90 37.42
N TYR A 150 10.42 -19.14 37.87
CA TYR A 150 10.91 -19.60 39.18
C TYR A 150 12.21 -20.40 39.01
N PRO A 151 13.34 -19.96 39.61
CA PRO A 151 14.53 -20.79 39.65
C PRO A 151 14.20 -22.10 40.37
N SER A 152 14.82 -23.19 39.90
CA SER A 152 14.65 -24.56 40.41
C SER A 152 14.90 -24.73 41.91
N SER A 153 15.45 -23.71 42.59
CA SER A 153 15.59 -23.64 44.05
C SER A 153 14.28 -23.45 44.82
N VAL A 154 13.17 -23.08 44.16
CA VAL A 154 11.87 -22.82 44.83
C VAL A 154 10.91 -24.01 44.67
N GLN A 155 11.23 -25.00 43.84
CA GLN A 155 10.39 -26.18 43.60
C GLN A 155 10.66 -27.36 44.56
N SER A 156 11.66 -27.24 45.45
CA SER A 156 12.07 -28.28 46.39
C SER A 156 11.73 -27.98 47.86
N LEU A 157 10.80 -27.06 48.11
CA LEU A 157 10.24 -26.73 49.44
C LEU A 157 8.74 -27.01 49.43
#